data_AF-G3MQ60-F1
#
_entry.id   AF-G3MQ60-F1
#
_cell.length_a   1.000
_cell.length_b   1.000
_cell.length_c   1.000
_cell.angle_alpha   90.00
_cell.angle_beta   90.00
_cell.angle_gamma   90.00
#
_symmetry.space_group_name_H-M   'P 1'
#
loop_
_entity.id
_entity.type
_entity.pdbx_description
1 polymer ?
#
loop_
_entity_poly.entity_id
_entity_poly.type
_entity_poly.pdbx_seq_one_letter_code
_entity_poly.pdbx_strand_id
1 'polypeptide(L)'
;MMHTVICISVVSVMLVCAMAGEKIDRGPYEQQREIPSFAEVVALFRDSIALMDIDNDSILDCLTARRIQYDPDVWSATYLWNVAASNGERLHFPVYITAADTPDKFIISTSIKCTLWVTKERKDTIPHECMEQFEKNCGNGYNLHDRDTCKDVDTTAFPDPTDNA
;
A
#
# COMPACT_ATOMS: atom_id res chain seq x y z
N MET A 1 12.65 20.86 10.94
CA MET A 1 12.25 19.80 11.90
C MET A 1 12.02 18.55 11.09
N MET A 2 12.67 17.45 11.47
CA MET A 2 12.64 16.19 10.72
C MET A 2 11.68 15.24 11.43
N HIS A 3 10.88 14.49 10.68
CA HIS A 3 10.01 13.45 11.22
C HIS A 3 10.46 12.11 10.63
N THR A 4 10.93 11.23 11.51
CA THR A 4 11.36 9.88 11.22
C THR A 4 10.14 8.95 11.08
N VAL A 5 10.27 7.86 10.33
CA VAL A 5 9.20 6.88 10.03
C VAL A 5 9.84 5.50 10.23
N ILE A 6 9.32 4.62 11.13
CA ILE A 6 9.89 3.45 11.93
C ILE A 6 9.88 2.06 11.21
N CYS A 7 10.93 1.18 11.29
CA CYS A 7 11.17 -0.06 10.45
C CYS A 7 11.12 -1.38 11.18
N ILE A 8 10.81 -2.45 10.42
CA ILE A 8 11.55 -3.74 10.43
C ILE A 8 11.46 -4.51 9.08
N SER A 9 12.60 -5.03 8.56
CA SER A 9 12.63 -6.24 7.72
C SER A 9 13.53 -7.30 8.38
N VAL A 10 13.07 -8.55 8.46
CA VAL A 10 13.73 -9.60 9.26
C VAL A 10 14.61 -10.47 8.36
N VAL A 11 15.93 -10.31 8.46
CA VAL A 11 16.91 -11.29 7.95
C VAL A 11 17.98 -11.56 9.00
N SER A 12 18.21 -12.83 9.27
CA SER A 12 19.08 -13.31 10.34
C SER A 12 20.57 -13.33 9.96
N VAL A 13 21.41 -13.14 10.99
CA VAL A 13 22.85 -13.45 11.09
C VAL A 13 23.85 -12.42 10.54
N MET A 14 24.77 -12.04 11.44
CA MET A 14 25.91 -11.16 11.24
C MET A 14 26.99 -11.73 10.30
N LEU A 15 27.67 -10.85 9.55
CA LEU A 15 29.10 -11.03 9.28
C LEU A 15 29.83 -9.68 9.26
N VAL A 16 30.87 -9.57 10.10
CA VAL A 16 31.77 -8.41 10.18
C VAL A 16 33.00 -8.68 9.31
N CYS A 17 33.39 -7.71 8.48
CA CYS A 17 34.75 -7.60 7.94
C CYS A 17 35.17 -6.12 7.91
N ALA A 18 36.46 -5.85 8.13
CA ALA A 18 36.98 -4.52 8.41
C ALA A 18 38.09 -4.07 7.43
N MET A 19 38.34 -2.76 7.44
CA MET A 19 39.53 -2.03 6.96
C MET A 19 39.58 -1.58 5.48
N ALA A 20 39.43 -0.27 5.33
CA ALA A 20 40.09 0.70 4.43
C ALA A 20 40.74 0.25 3.10
N GLY A 21 40.32 0.92 2.01
CA GLY A 21 41.04 1.04 0.74
C GLY A 21 40.23 1.84 -0.29
N GLU A 22 40.77 2.96 -0.79
CA GLU A 22 40.03 3.87 -1.69
C GLU A 22 39.72 3.27 -3.07
N LYS A 23 38.44 3.30 -3.46
CA LYS A 23 37.98 3.70 -4.80
C LYS A 23 36.66 4.46 -4.67
N ILE A 24 36.39 5.36 -5.61
CA ILE A 24 35.10 6.07 -5.69
C ILE A 24 34.04 5.04 -6.07
N ASP A 25 33.27 4.61 -5.08
CA ASP A 25 32.12 3.74 -5.25
C ASP A 25 30.84 4.48 -4.83
N ARG A 26 29.69 4.08 -5.40
CA ARG A 26 28.42 4.76 -5.14
C ARG A 26 28.04 4.53 -3.67
N GLY A 27 28.00 5.62 -2.89
CA GLY A 27 27.95 5.57 -1.43
C GLY A 27 26.80 4.69 -0.90
N PRO A 28 27.05 3.79 0.08
CA PRO A 28 26.16 2.67 0.41
C PRO A 28 24.98 3.03 1.31
N TYR A 29 24.50 4.28 1.25
CA TYR A 29 23.27 4.67 1.93
C TYR A 29 22.04 4.22 1.12
N GLU A 30 21.80 2.90 1.10
CA GLU A 30 20.46 2.44 1.47
C GLU A 30 20.24 3.00 2.88
N GLN A 31 19.79 4.26 2.95
CA GLN A 31 19.38 4.85 4.21
C GLN A 31 18.30 3.91 4.70
N GLN A 32 18.58 3.19 5.78
CA GLN A 32 17.67 2.24 6.41
C GLN A 32 16.54 3.06 7.03
N ARG A 33 15.73 3.63 6.13
CA ARG A 33 14.39 4.12 6.36
C ARG A 33 13.59 2.98 6.93
N GLU A 34 12.47 3.38 7.43
CA GLU A 34 11.90 2.61 8.45
C GLU A 34 10.40 2.38 8.09
N ILE A 35 10.11 1.11 7.72
CA ILE A 35 8.86 0.50 7.23
C ILE A 35 7.80 0.46 8.34
N PRO A 36 6.75 1.31 8.28
CA PRO A 36 5.72 1.34 9.32
C PRO A 36 5.08 -0.04 9.52
N SER A 37 4.72 -0.35 10.77
CA SER A 37 3.88 -1.51 11.06
C SER A 37 2.58 -1.42 10.26
N PHE A 38 1.97 -2.57 9.92
CA PHE A 38 0.72 -2.53 9.16
C PHE A 38 -0.41 -1.83 9.94
N ALA A 39 -0.34 -1.78 11.28
CA ALA A 39 -1.23 -0.95 12.10
C ALA A 39 -1.05 0.56 11.83
N GLU A 40 0.19 1.05 11.70
CA GLU A 40 0.49 2.44 11.30
C GLU A 40 0.10 2.71 9.84
N VAL A 41 0.32 1.75 8.93
CA VAL A 41 -0.16 1.84 7.53
C VAL A 41 -1.68 2.00 7.50
N VAL A 42 -2.42 1.13 8.21
CA VAL A 42 -3.89 1.22 8.32
C VAL A 42 -4.32 2.54 8.94
N ALA A 43 -3.60 3.06 9.94
CA ALA A 43 -3.91 4.35 10.57
C ALA A 43 -3.75 5.54 9.59
N LEU A 44 -2.72 5.51 8.74
CA LEU A 44 -2.41 6.56 7.76
C LEU A 44 -3.29 6.47 6.49
N PHE A 45 -3.54 5.27 5.98
CA PHE A 45 -4.20 5.05 4.68
C PHE A 45 -5.72 5.10 4.81
N ARG A 46 -6.29 6.28 5.07
CA ARG A 46 -7.76 6.47 5.10
C ARG A 46 -8.38 6.25 3.71
N ASP A 47 -7.90 6.99 2.72
CA ASP A 47 -8.33 6.91 1.31
C ASP A 47 -7.11 6.49 0.48
N SER A 48 -7.16 5.32 -0.14
CA SER A 48 -6.03 4.71 -0.85
C SER A 48 -6.40 4.07 -2.18
N ILE A 49 -5.40 3.94 -3.04
CA ILE A 49 -5.49 3.43 -4.41
C ILE A 49 -4.46 2.31 -4.56
N ALA A 50 -4.86 1.16 -5.11
CA ALA A 50 -3.94 0.13 -5.56
C ALA A 50 -3.44 0.50 -6.96
N LEU A 51 -2.13 0.68 -7.11
CA LEU A 51 -1.52 1.09 -8.37
C LEU A 51 -1.10 -0.10 -9.22
N MET A 52 -0.62 -1.15 -8.57
CA MET A 52 -0.09 -2.34 -9.24
C MET A 52 -0.41 -3.61 -8.47
N ASP A 53 -0.49 -4.72 -9.19
CA ASP A 53 -0.32 -6.09 -8.68
C ASP A 53 0.74 -6.86 -9.48
N ILE A 54 0.85 -8.17 -9.23
CA ILE A 54 1.84 -9.07 -9.83
C ILE A 54 1.29 -9.90 -11.01
N ASP A 55 0.00 -9.79 -11.32
CA ASP A 55 -0.63 -10.55 -12.40
C ASP A 55 -1.74 -9.80 -13.13
N ASN A 56 -1.57 -9.69 -14.45
CA ASN A 56 -2.49 -9.02 -15.36
C ASN A 56 -3.79 -9.84 -15.59
N ASP A 57 -4.58 -10.07 -14.54
CA ASP A 57 -5.85 -10.82 -14.58
C ASP A 57 -7.11 -9.93 -14.56
N SER A 58 -6.94 -8.60 -14.45
CA SER A 58 -7.98 -7.56 -14.40
C SER A 58 -8.97 -7.63 -13.21
N ILE A 59 -8.76 -8.52 -12.23
CA ILE A 59 -9.69 -8.68 -11.10
C ILE A 59 -9.65 -7.48 -10.14
N LEU A 60 -8.52 -6.77 -10.10
CA LEU A 60 -8.28 -5.62 -9.20
C LEU A 60 -8.21 -4.29 -9.96
N ASP A 61 -8.66 -4.24 -11.21
CA ASP A 61 -8.63 -3.01 -12.02
C ASP A 61 -9.40 -1.88 -11.32
N CYS A 62 -8.79 -0.69 -11.34
CA CYS A 62 -9.26 0.50 -10.65
C CYS A 62 -9.49 0.34 -9.14
N LEU A 63 -8.87 -0.64 -8.47
CA LEU A 63 -9.08 -0.89 -7.04
C LEU A 63 -8.74 0.34 -6.18
N THR A 64 -9.76 0.84 -5.50
CA THR A 64 -9.69 1.89 -4.48
C THR A 64 -10.23 1.38 -3.17
N ALA A 65 -9.72 1.92 -2.05
CA ALA A 65 -10.17 1.57 -0.72
C ALA A 65 -10.38 2.82 0.13
N ARG A 66 -11.54 2.91 0.78
CA ARG A 66 -11.89 3.97 1.75
C ARG A 66 -12.17 3.35 3.11
N ARG A 67 -11.42 3.75 4.14
CA ARG A 67 -11.63 3.35 5.53
C ARG A 67 -12.91 3.99 6.06
N ILE A 68 -13.95 3.19 6.25
CA ILE A 68 -15.27 3.62 6.72
C ILE A 68 -15.45 3.44 8.25
N GLN A 69 -14.66 2.56 8.87
CA GLN A 69 -14.62 2.35 10.32
C GLN A 69 -13.17 2.12 10.75
N TYR A 70 -12.81 2.60 11.94
CA TYR A 70 -11.50 2.41 12.55
C TYR A 70 -11.62 2.50 14.06
N ASP A 71 -11.10 1.49 14.76
CA ASP A 71 -10.96 1.47 16.21
C ASP A 71 -9.47 1.26 16.53
N PRO A 72 -8.78 2.28 17.09
CA PRO A 72 -7.37 2.18 17.43
C PRO A 72 -7.12 1.41 18.73
N ASP A 73 -8.11 1.26 19.61
CA ASP A 73 -7.95 0.69 20.96
C ASP A 73 -7.98 -0.84 20.92
N VAL A 74 -8.88 -1.43 20.13
CA VAL A 74 -8.88 -2.89 19.84
C VAL A 74 -8.15 -3.24 18.54
N TRP A 75 -7.58 -2.22 17.89
CA TRP A 75 -6.91 -2.26 16.59
C TRP A 75 -7.70 -3.05 15.51
N SER A 76 -8.72 -2.39 14.95
CA SER A 76 -9.52 -2.90 13.83
C SER A 76 -9.89 -1.81 12.81
N ALA A 77 -10.13 -2.19 11.55
CA ALA A 77 -10.59 -1.30 10.50
C ALA A 77 -11.55 -2.00 9.53
N THR A 78 -12.56 -1.27 9.05
CA THR A 78 -13.38 -1.70 7.91
C THR A 78 -13.12 -0.74 6.75
N TYR A 79 -12.69 -1.28 5.62
CA TYR A 79 -12.59 -0.56 4.36
C TYR A 79 -13.78 -0.91 3.47
N LEU A 80 -14.28 0.06 2.71
CA LEU A 80 -15.06 -0.19 1.51
C LEU A 80 -14.09 -0.25 0.33
N TRP A 81 -13.98 -1.40 -0.31
CA TRP A 81 -13.24 -1.57 -1.57
C TRP A 81 -14.20 -1.33 -2.74
N ASN A 82 -13.70 -0.66 -3.77
CA ASN A 82 -14.41 -0.40 -5.02
C ASN A 82 -13.51 -0.83 -6.18
N VAL A 83 -14.01 -1.71 -7.05
CA VAL A 83 -13.26 -2.25 -8.21
C VAL A 83 -14.09 -2.17 -9.49
N ALA A 84 -13.41 -2.13 -10.62
CA ALA A 84 -14.02 -2.40 -11.92
C ALA A 84 -14.10 -3.91 -12.14
N ALA A 85 -15.29 -4.44 -12.41
CA ALA A 85 -15.44 -5.80 -12.93
C ALA A 85 -15.07 -5.83 -14.42
N SER A 86 -14.66 -7.00 -14.93
CA SER A 86 -14.24 -7.18 -16.32
C SER A 86 -15.33 -6.94 -17.39
N ASN A 87 -16.60 -6.87 -16.98
CA ASN A 87 -17.73 -6.46 -17.81
C ASN A 87 -17.98 -4.93 -17.79
N GLY A 88 -17.15 -4.16 -17.07
CA GLY A 88 -17.28 -2.72 -16.86
C GLY A 88 -18.17 -2.33 -15.68
N GLU A 89 -18.90 -3.25 -15.05
CA GLU A 89 -19.70 -2.95 -13.85
C GLU A 89 -18.81 -2.52 -12.67
N ARG A 90 -19.39 -1.82 -11.69
CA ARG A 90 -18.70 -1.38 -10.48
C ARG A 90 -19.10 -2.29 -9.32
N LEU A 91 -18.12 -2.88 -8.64
CA LEU A 91 -18.36 -3.73 -7.47
C LEU A 91 -17.84 -3.04 -6.21
N HIS A 92 -18.67 -3.02 -5.18
CA HIS A 92 -18.39 -2.40 -3.88
C HIS A 92 -18.56 -3.46 -2.79
N PHE A 93 -17.54 -3.72 -1.98
CA PHE A 93 -17.62 -4.70 -0.90
C PHE A 93 -16.78 -4.30 0.32
N PRO A 94 -17.25 -4.60 1.55
CA PRO A 94 -16.48 -4.34 2.75
C PRO A 94 -15.33 -5.34 2.91
N VAL A 95 -14.15 -4.83 3.23
CA VAL A 95 -12.99 -5.61 3.68
C VAL A 95 -12.75 -5.30 5.16
N TYR A 96 -12.90 -6.34 5.98
CA TYR A 96 -12.66 -6.27 7.42
C TYR A 96 -11.20 -6.63 7.69
N ILE A 97 -10.53 -5.77 8.47
CA ILE A 97 -9.17 -5.95 8.96
C ILE A 97 -9.25 -5.97 10.47
N THR A 98 -8.90 -7.11 11.07
CA THR A 98 -8.91 -7.31 12.52
C THR A 98 -7.59 -7.88 12.99
N ALA A 99 -7.24 -7.58 14.24
CA ALA A 99 -6.14 -8.24 14.91
C ALA A 99 -6.28 -9.77 14.94
N ALA A 100 -5.20 -10.46 14.63
CA ALA A 100 -5.01 -11.84 15.01
C ALA A 100 -4.23 -11.90 16.34
N ASP A 101 -3.75 -13.09 16.70
CA ASP A 101 -3.15 -13.42 18.00
C ASP A 101 -1.85 -12.64 18.35
N THR A 102 -1.30 -11.88 17.40
CA THR A 102 -0.07 -11.08 17.55
C THR A 102 -0.19 -9.75 16.80
N PRO A 103 0.43 -8.64 17.26
CA PRO A 103 0.32 -7.33 16.63
C PRO A 103 0.71 -7.29 15.14
N ASP A 104 1.65 -8.15 14.73
CA ASP A 104 2.15 -8.22 13.36
C ASP A 104 1.40 -9.23 12.46
N LYS A 105 0.28 -9.79 12.94
CA LYS A 105 -0.54 -10.77 12.20
C LYS A 105 -1.95 -10.25 12.01
N PHE A 106 -2.36 -10.23 10.74
CA PHE A 106 -3.59 -9.62 10.25
C PHE A 106 -4.36 -10.70 9.49
N ILE A 107 -5.65 -10.87 9.76
CA ILE A 107 -6.51 -11.73 8.93
C ILE A 107 -7.21 -10.85 7.91
N ILE A 108 -6.91 -11.06 6.63
CA ILE A 108 -7.63 -10.45 5.52
C ILE A 108 -8.28 -11.59 4.73
N SER A 109 -9.61 -11.57 4.64
CA SER A 109 -10.39 -12.68 4.04
C SER A 109 -10.61 -12.48 2.54
N THR A 110 -9.55 -12.20 1.79
CA THR A 110 -9.59 -12.05 0.32
C THR A 110 -8.35 -12.63 -0.34
N SER A 111 -8.43 -12.89 -1.66
CA SER A 111 -7.39 -13.53 -2.48
C SER A 111 -6.21 -12.60 -2.82
N ILE A 112 -5.71 -11.81 -1.86
CA ILE A 112 -4.76 -10.72 -2.11
C ILE A 112 -3.47 -11.24 -2.76
N LYS A 113 -3.22 -10.78 -3.98
CA LYS A 113 -1.93 -10.83 -4.67
C LYS A 113 -1.07 -9.66 -4.15
N CYS A 114 0.26 -9.76 -4.25
CA CYS A 114 1.08 -8.63 -3.82
C CYS A 114 0.72 -7.39 -4.63
N THR A 115 0.42 -6.29 -3.93
CA THR A 115 -0.14 -5.06 -4.49
C THR A 115 0.61 -3.83 -3.95
N LEU A 116 0.89 -2.85 -4.81
CA LEU A 116 1.40 -1.54 -4.37
C LEU A 116 0.23 -0.61 -4.10
N TRP A 117 0.20 -0.02 -2.91
CA TRP A 117 -0.83 0.93 -2.48
C TRP A 117 -0.24 2.31 -2.21
N VAL A 118 -0.98 3.36 -2.53
CA VAL A 118 -0.68 4.76 -2.16
C VAL A 118 -1.90 5.46 -1.58
N THR A 119 -1.68 6.53 -0.83
CA THR A 119 -2.79 7.42 -0.45
C THR A 119 -3.31 8.18 -1.66
N LYS A 120 -4.61 8.49 -1.69
CA LYS A 120 -5.26 9.28 -2.77
C LYS A 120 -4.48 10.56 -3.11
N GLU A 121 -3.97 11.23 -2.08
CA GLU A 121 -3.18 12.48 -2.17
C GLU A 121 -1.85 12.34 -2.90
N ARG A 122 -1.25 11.14 -2.94
CA ARG A 122 0.07 10.87 -3.52
C ARG A 122 0.04 10.12 -4.85
N LYS A 123 -1.14 9.84 -5.41
CA LYS A 123 -1.30 9.03 -6.63
C LYS A 123 -0.53 9.57 -7.84
N ASP A 124 -0.39 10.89 -7.96
CA ASP A 124 0.33 11.56 -9.04
C ASP A 124 1.79 11.95 -8.66
N THR A 125 2.23 11.61 -7.43
CA THR A 125 3.54 12.00 -6.87
C THR A 125 4.23 10.83 -6.15
N ILE A 126 4.21 9.67 -6.79
CA ILE A 126 4.73 8.40 -6.26
C ILE A 126 6.28 8.45 -6.22
N PRO A 127 6.93 8.25 -5.06
CA PRO A 127 8.38 8.14 -4.98
C PRO A 127 8.90 6.90 -5.74
N HIS A 128 9.98 7.05 -6.52
CA HIS A 128 10.56 5.96 -7.33
C HIS A 128 10.94 4.72 -6.49
N GLU A 129 11.50 4.96 -5.31
CA GLU A 129 11.80 3.99 -4.25
C GLU A 129 10.62 3.08 -3.85
N CYS A 130 9.36 3.53 -3.97
CA CYS A 130 8.19 2.68 -3.72
C CYS A 130 8.01 1.63 -4.82
N MET A 131 8.35 1.99 -6.07
CA MET A 131 8.34 1.09 -7.21
C MET A 131 9.51 0.09 -7.12
N GLU A 132 10.71 0.58 -6.80
CA GLU A 132 11.90 -0.28 -6.59
C GLU A 132 11.67 -1.30 -5.45
N GLN A 133 11.06 -0.87 -4.34
CA GLN A 133 10.73 -1.79 -3.24
C GLN A 133 9.64 -2.80 -3.62
N PHE A 134 8.63 -2.41 -4.40
CA PHE A 134 7.65 -3.36 -4.92
C PHE A 134 8.32 -4.41 -5.81
N GLU A 135 9.16 -4.00 -6.77
CA GLU A 135 9.87 -4.91 -7.66
C GLU A 135 10.81 -5.85 -6.88
N LYS A 136 11.56 -5.31 -5.90
CA LYS A 136 12.45 -6.08 -5.02
C LYS A 136 11.72 -7.12 -4.16
N ASN A 137 10.50 -6.81 -3.70
CA ASN A 137 9.75 -7.66 -2.78
C ASN A 137 8.80 -8.65 -3.50
N CYS A 138 8.29 -8.28 -4.67
CA CYS A 138 7.18 -8.98 -5.33
C CYS A 138 7.41 -9.30 -6.82
N GLY A 139 8.45 -8.73 -7.44
CA GLY A 139 8.73 -8.86 -8.87
C GLY A 139 8.00 -7.82 -9.72
N ASN A 140 8.02 -8.02 -11.04
CA ASN A 140 7.49 -7.06 -12.00
C ASN A 140 5.97 -6.86 -11.81
N GLY A 141 5.56 -5.59 -11.73
CA GLY A 141 4.15 -5.23 -11.56
C GLY A 141 3.42 -4.92 -12.87
N TYR A 142 2.09 -5.06 -12.83
CA TYR A 142 1.17 -4.57 -13.85
C TYR A 142 0.34 -3.41 -13.26
N ASN A 143 0.04 -2.38 -14.06
CA ASN A 143 -0.73 -1.24 -13.57
C ASN A 143 -2.22 -1.58 -13.47
N LEU A 144 -2.78 -1.45 -12.28
CA LEU A 144 -4.22 -1.58 -12.00
C LEU A 144 -5.00 -0.29 -12.19
N HIS A 145 -4.34 0.86 -12.06
CA HIS A 145 -5.01 2.16 -12.00
C HIS A 145 -4.53 3.09 -13.11
N ASP A 146 -5.15 2.97 -14.30
CA ASP A 146 -5.00 3.96 -15.36
C ASP A 146 -5.87 5.19 -15.10
N ARG A 147 -5.29 6.39 -15.22
CA ARG A 147 -5.95 7.66 -14.87
C ARG A 147 -7.17 7.94 -15.73
N ASP A 148 -7.15 7.56 -17.00
CA ASP A 148 -8.19 7.91 -17.95
C ASP A 148 -9.34 6.86 -17.92
N THR A 149 -9.00 5.60 -17.61
CA THR A 149 -9.93 4.46 -17.45
C THR A 149 -10.61 4.42 -16.07
N CYS A 150 -9.91 4.80 -14.99
CA CYS A 150 -10.40 4.69 -13.60
C CYS A 150 -10.95 6.01 -13.01
N LYS A 151 -11.12 7.04 -13.85
CA LYS A 151 -11.51 8.39 -13.44
C LYS A 151 -12.86 8.44 -12.72
N ASP A 152 -13.80 7.58 -13.10
CA ASP A 152 -15.10 7.43 -12.46
C ASP A 152 -14.97 6.86 -11.03
N VAL A 153 -14.08 5.89 -10.84
CA VAL A 153 -13.82 5.27 -9.53
C VAL A 153 -13.20 6.30 -8.58
N ASP A 154 -12.23 7.10 -9.02
CA ASP A 154 -11.66 8.20 -8.21
C ASP A 154 -12.71 9.20 -7.69
N THR A 155 -13.79 9.44 -8.44
CA THR A 155 -14.87 10.34 -8.03
C THR A 155 -15.93 9.66 -7.15
N THR A 156 -16.21 8.38 -7.36
CA THR A 156 -17.30 7.64 -6.69
C THR A 156 -16.87 6.84 -5.47
N ALA A 157 -15.62 6.40 -5.40
CA ALA A 157 -15.00 5.82 -4.22
C ALA A 157 -14.76 6.84 -3.11
N PHE A 158 -14.56 8.10 -3.51
CA PHE A 158 -14.17 9.18 -2.62
C PHE A 158 -15.10 10.41 -2.65
N PRO A 159 -16.43 10.25 -2.46
CA PRO A 159 -17.35 11.38 -2.40
C PRO A 159 -16.92 12.38 -1.31
N ASP A 160 -17.10 13.65 -1.62
CA ASP A 160 -16.84 14.77 -0.73
C ASP A 160 -17.95 14.83 0.34
N PRO A 161 -17.64 15.13 1.62
CA PRO A 161 -18.64 15.43 2.63
C PRO A 161 -19.69 16.47 2.20
N THR A 162 -19.38 17.36 1.24
CA THR A 162 -20.32 18.37 0.71
C THR A 162 -21.20 17.88 -0.44
N ASP A 163 -20.99 16.69 -1.00
CA ASP A 163 -21.80 16.16 -2.14
C ASP A 163 -23.25 15.83 -1.75
N ASN A 164 -23.62 15.96 -0.47
CA ASN A 164 -24.98 15.74 0.06
C ASN A 164 -25.47 16.93 0.91
N ALA A 165 -24.97 18.15 0.66
CA ALA A 165 -25.32 19.38 1.39
C ALA A 165 -26.22 20.32 0.57
#